data_AF-A0A0F9IMH0-F1
#
_entry.id   AF-A0A0F9IMH0-F1
#
_cell.length_a   1.000
_cell.length_b   1.000
_cell.length_c   1.000
_cell.angle_alpha   90.00
_cell.angle_beta   90.00
_cell.angle_gamma   90.00
#
_symmetry.space_group_name_H-M   'P 1'
#
loop_
_entity.id
_entity.type
_entity.pdbx_description
1 polymer ?
#
loop_
_entity_poly.entity_id
_entity_poly.type
_entity_poly.pdbx_seq_one_letter_code
_entity_poly.pdbx_strand_id
1 'polypeptide(L)'
;TYGVRMIEYNDMTGGGKTRISDIDPKKTAEYCCGDSYWALRAEADLRQRLNPKALALYEKTDLPMVDTIVDMELAGIKLDRESVKNSLEETNVGLVRLGVAITALHLASGYILPRTRKVCKSCRNGKKKKLTCEECEGAGEFFFPNHINPGSSHQLVQWLHGHLKIPVQAISQKTQQPSVSSLALLRMQHEHAAIPIILRWRTLERYRQFLEDWLAEADEESRIHTSFTLAHTHSGRLSSRDPNLQQLALAWRKHFVASDGRLLVSADYHGLEIRVAAFVSRDEQLMAIVNSDPETPAGDIHAQNVHKLFGIPYENQENHKPLRTRAKNYMFGALYGSKGYEVVEVLEKLILADPSLGVPPALAEIVKGIREIHNTYPHYFREWGPYMIQRAREQGNTAYTAFRRPRVLPDLVSPVKSLREAAERATLNHIVQGTAADIARMACNEVTKLEGGTLLLQVHDELLSEVLESEVDSYKQKMVNLMELGQPLDGVPLVVDVGVGHDWESTHK
;
A
#
# COMPACT_ATOMS: atom_id res chain seq x y z
N THR A 1 -5.62 -33.46 -2.95
CA THR A 1 -6.68 -33.20 -3.94
C THR A 1 -6.71 -34.22 -5.07
N TYR A 2 -5.56 -34.75 -5.54
CA TYR A 2 -5.52 -35.68 -6.68
C TYR A 2 -5.03 -37.11 -6.35
N GLY A 3 -4.99 -37.51 -5.09
CA GLY A 3 -4.72 -38.90 -4.66
C GLY A 3 -3.27 -39.39 -4.81
N VAL A 4 -2.33 -38.53 -5.23
CA VAL A 4 -0.92 -38.85 -5.41
C VAL A 4 -0.07 -37.83 -4.66
N ARG A 5 1.02 -38.30 -4.03
CA ARG A 5 1.99 -37.46 -3.31
C ARG A 5 2.92 -36.79 -4.33
N MET A 6 3.00 -35.46 -4.31
CA MET A 6 4.07 -34.73 -5.01
C MET A 6 5.40 -34.94 -4.30
N ILE A 7 6.48 -34.98 -5.08
CA ILE A 7 7.83 -34.85 -4.54
C ILE A 7 7.99 -33.38 -4.17
N GLU A 8 8.15 -33.08 -2.89
CA GLU A 8 8.41 -31.70 -2.46
C GLU A 8 9.86 -31.32 -2.74
N TYR A 9 10.16 -30.03 -2.93
CA TYR A 9 11.55 -29.56 -3.09
C TYR A 9 12.46 -30.03 -1.94
N ASN A 10 11.91 -30.13 -0.73
CA ASN A 10 12.61 -30.65 0.45
C ASN A 10 12.86 -32.16 0.39
N ASP A 11 11.99 -32.94 -0.27
CA ASP A 11 12.19 -34.38 -0.45
C ASP A 11 13.42 -34.65 -1.35
N MET A 12 13.70 -33.76 -2.29
CA MET A 12 14.90 -33.82 -3.15
C MET A 12 16.17 -33.31 -2.47
N THR A 13 16.07 -32.18 -1.77
CA THR A 13 17.24 -31.50 -1.19
C THR A 13 17.65 -32.04 0.19
N GLY A 14 16.78 -32.82 0.85
CA GLY A 14 16.98 -33.27 2.23
C GLY A 14 16.80 -32.18 3.28
N GLY A 15 16.33 -30.99 2.88
CA GLY A 15 16.27 -29.78 3.71
C GLY A 15 17.65 -29.14 3.92
N GLY A 16 17.84 -27.91 3.44
CA GLY A 16 19.12 -27.21 3.54
C GLY A 16 19.26 -26.08 2.53
N LYS A 17 20.51 -25.66 2.26
CA LYS A 17 20.85 -24.67 1.20
C LYS A 17 21.22 -25.32 -0.13
N THR A 18 21.03 -26.63 -0.28
CA THR A 18 21.35 -27.38 -1.49
C THR A 18 20.56 -26.83 -2.67
N ARG A 19 21.24 -26.48 -3.76
CA ARG A 19 20.60 -25.98 -4.98
C ARG A 19 20.14 -27.15 -5.82
N ILE A 20 19.09 -26.95 -6.62
CA ILE A 20 18.60 -27.97 -7.55
C ILE A 20 19.68 -28.42 -8.56
N SER A 21 20.63 -27.53 -8.88
CA SER A 21 21.80 -27.80 -9.71
C SER A 21 22.76 -28.84 -9.13
N ASP A 22 22.69 -29.06 -7.81
CA ASP A 22 23.62 -29.92 -7.07
C ASP A 22 23.03 -31.31 -6.81
N ILE A 23 21.81 -31.57 -7.30
CA ILE A 23 21.06 -32.82 -7.10
C ILE A 23 21.25 -33.73 -8.32
N ASP A 24 21.25 -35.04 -8.07
CA ASP A 24 21.26 -36.05 -9.14
C ASP A 24 20.20 -35.74 -10.21
N PRO A 25 20.60 -35.64 -11.51
CA PRO A 25 19.69 -35.25 -12.57
C PRO A 25 18.45 -36.12 -12.72
N LYS A 26 18.50 -37.41 -12.34
CA LYS A 26 17.31 -38.28 -12.41
C LYS A 26 16.29 -37.88 -11.36
N LYS A 27 16.72 -37.61 -10.13
CA LYS A 27 15.84 -37.09 -9.08
C LYS A 27 15.24 -35.75 -9.46
N THR A 28 16.07 -34.84 -9.97
CA THR A 28 15.62 -33.54 -10.47
C THR A 28 14.60 -33.69 -11.59
N ALA A 29 14.82 -34.61 -12.53
CA ALA A 29 13.87 -34.89 -13.60
C ALA A 29 12.54 -35.42 -13.07
N GLU A 30 12.52 -36.34 -12.11
CA GLU A 30 11.29 -36.84 -11.50
C GLU A 30 10.46 -35.73 -10.85
N TYR A 31 11.11 -34.82 -10.12
CA TYR A 31 10.46 -33.64 -9.54
C TYR A 31 9.91 -32.69 -10.61
N CYS A 32 10.73 -32.28 -11.58
CA CYS A 32 10.31 -31.34 -12.63
C CYS A 32 9.20 -31.90 -13.53
N CYS A 33 9.26 -33.18 -13.87
CA CYS A 33 8.20 -33.88 -14.59
C CYS A 33 6.92 -33.96 -13.75
N GLY A 34 7.04 -34.19 -12.44
CA GLY A 34 5.93 -34.15 -11.50
C GLY A 34 5.24 -32.79 -11.49
N ASP A 35 5.99 -31.72 -11.26
CA ASP A 35 5.47 -30.35 -11.27
C ASP A 35 4.76 -30.01 -12.58
N SER A 36 5.37 -30.36 -13.72
CA SER A 36 4.79 -30.12 -15.04
C SER A 36 3.48 -30.89 -15.26
N TYR A 37 3.45 -32.17 -14.87
CA TYR A 37 2.25 -33.01 -14.95
C TYR A 37 1.13 -32.44 -14.07
N TRP A 38 1.44 -32.06 -12.83
CA TRP A 38 0.43 -31.54 -11.90
C TRP A 38 -0.07 -30.15 -12.29
N ALA A 39 0.78 -29.29 -12.82
CA ALA A 39 0.36 -28.01 -13.39
C ALA A 39 -0.69 -28.21 -14.49
N LEU A 40 -0.42 -29.11 -15.45
CA LEU A 40 -1.36 -29.43 -16.53
C LEU A 40 -2.69 -30.02 -16.02
N ARG A 41 -2.62 -30.94 -15.05
CA ARG A 41 -3.83 -31.55 -14.45
C ARG A 41 -4.65 -30.54 -13.66
N ALA A 42 -3.99 -29.68 -12.89
CA ALA A 42 -4.63 -28.64 -12.10
C ALA A 42 -5.30 -27.60 -13.01
N GLU A 43 -4.65 -27.19 -14.11
CA GLU A 43 -5.22 -26.23 -15.06
C GLU A 43 -6.57 -26.72 -15.60
N ALA A 44 -6.63 -27.97 -16.07
CA ALA A 44 -7.86 -28.55 -16.63
C ALA A 44 -9.02 -28.54 -15.61
N ASP A 45 -8.74 -28.90 -14.36
CA ASP A 45 -9.74 -28.90 -13.27
C ASP A 45 -10.12 -27.47 -12.85
N LEU A 46 -9.15 -26.55 -12.71
CA LEU A 46 -9.40 -25.16 -12.33
C LEU A 46 -10.22 -24.42 -13.39
N ARG A 47 -9.93 -24.62 -14.69
CA ARG A 47 -10.70 -24.03 -15.79
C ARG A 47 -12.17 -24.42 -15.74
N GLN A 48 -12.49 -25.67 -15.39
CA GLN A 48 -13.87 -26.15 -15.27
C GLN A 48 -14.63 -25.50 -14.09
N ARG A 49 -13.92 -25.01 -13.08
CA ARG A 49 -14.51 -24.35 -11.90
C ARG A 49 -14.77 -22.86 -12.13
N LEU A 50 -14.17 -22.26 -13.15
CA LEU A 50 -14.40 -20.87 -13.50
C LEU A 50 -15.67 -20.74 -14.34
N ASN A 51 -16.53 -19.80 -14.00
CA ASN A 51 -17.64 -19.43 -14.89
C ASN A 51 -17.09 -18.75 -16.16
N PRO A 52 -17.83 -18.74 -17.29
CA PRO A 52 -17.32 -18.23 -18.56
C PRO A 52 -16.79 -16.79 -18.51
N LYS A 53 -17.38 -15.92 -17.68
CA LYS A 53 -16.94 -14.53 -17.55
C LYS A 53 -15.64 -14.40 -16.74
N ALA A 54 -15.51 -15.18 -15.66
CA ALA A 54 -14.27 -15.24 -14.88
C ALA A 54 -13.12 -15.86 -15.68
N LEU A 55 -13.41 -16.87 -16.50
CA LEU A 55 -12.44 -17.44 -17.43
C LEU A 55 -12.01 -16.40 -18.48
N ALA A 56 -12.95 -15.67 -19.08
CA ALA A 56 -12.63 -14.61 -20.03
C ALA A 56 -11.77 -13.49 -19.40
N LEU A 57 -12.04 -13.11 -18.15
CA LEU A 57 -11.20 -12.15 -17.41
C LEU A 57 -9.79 -12.71 -17.20
N TYR A 58 -9.67 -13.98 -16.78
CA TYR A 58 -8.39 -14.63 -16.61
C TYR A 58 -7.58 -14.63 -17.92
N GLU A 59 -8.19 -15.05 -19.02
CA GLU A 59 -7.51 -15.17 -20.33
C GLU A 59 -7.16 -13.82 -20.96
N LYS A 60 -8.00 -12.79 -20.77
CA LYS A 60 -7.80 -11.47 -21.39
C LYS A 60 -7.02 -10.49 -20.53
N THR A 61 -6.97 -10.71 -19.22
CA THR A 61 -6.38 -9.76 -18.28
C THR A 61 -5.28 -10.39 -17.45
N ASP A 62 -5.57 -11.47 -16.71
CA ASP A 62 -4.58 -12.01 -15.76
C ASP A 62 -3.43 -12.76 -16.45
N LEU A 63 -3.71 -13.51 -17.53
CA LEU A 63 -2.69 -14.28 -18.25
C LEU A 63 -1.71 -13.36 -19.01
N PRO A 64 -2.15 -12.36 -19.79
CA PRO A 64 -1.21 -11.40 -20.42
C PRO A 64 -0.44 -10.54 -19.41
N MET A 65 -0.99 -10.38 -18.20
CA MET A 65 -0.30 -9.65 -17.12
C MET A 65 0.97 -10.36 -16.68
N VAL A 66 1.11 -11.68 -16.91
CA VAL A 66 2.36 -12.41 -16.62
C VAL A 66 3.50 -11.85 -17.46
N ASP A 67 3.30 -11.71 -18.76
CA ASP A 67 4.31 -11.15 -19.67
C ASP A 67 4.58 -9.68 -19.35
N THR A 68 3.52 -8.90 -19.09
CA THR A 68 3.64 -7.50 -18.68
C THR A 68 4.45 -7.33 -17.40
N ILE A 69 4.25 -8.21 -16.41
CA ILE A 69 5.06 -8.21 -15.18
C ILE A 69 6.50 -8.54 -15.50
N VAL A 70 6.77 -9.56 -16.32
CA VAL A 70 8.14 -9.92 -16.71
C VAL A 70 8.83 -8.74 -17.39
N ASP A 71 8.15 -8.05 -18.31
CA ASP A 71 8.69 -6.87 -18.99
C ASP A 71 9.00 -5.73 -18.00
N MET A 72 8.10 -5.43 -17.06
CA MET A 72 8.33 -4.43 -16.01
C MET A 72 9.49 -4.82 -15.07
N GLU A 73 9.54 -6.09 -14.64
CA GLU A 73 10.58 -6.60 -13.76
C GLU A 73 11.96 -6.57 -14.43
N LEU A 74 12.04 -6.97 -15.71
CA LEU A 74 13.27 -6.91 -16.51
C LEU A 74 13.67 -5.48 -16.82
N ALA A 75 12.71 -4.60 -17.12
CA ALA A 75 12.97 -3.20 -17.36
C ALA A 75 13.52 -2.54 -16.10
N GLY A 76 12.90 -2.72 -14.93
CA GLY A 76 13.28 -2.04 -13.69
C GLY A 76 13.21 -0.50 -13.81
N ILE A 77 13.53 0.22 -12.73
CA ILE A 77 13.57 1.69 -12.73
C ILE A 77 14.98 2.20 -12.37
N LYS A 78 15.49 3.19 -13.11
CA LYS A 78 16.83 3.74 -12.87
C LYS A 78 16.85 4.53 -11.56
N LEU A 79 17.90 4.30 -10.79
CA LEU A 79 18.20 4.90 -9.50
C LEU A 79 19.38 5.87 -9.67
N ASP A 80 19.19 7.12 -9.26
CA ASP A 80 20.29 8.05 -9.11
C ASP A 80 21.10 7.69 -7.85
N ARG A 81 22.14 6.87 -8.03
CA ARG A 81 23.03 6.43 -6.95
C ARG A 81 23.73 7.58 -6.23
N GLU A 82 24.01 8.69 -6.91
CA GLU A 82 24.67 9.85 -6.30
C GLU A 82 23.69 10.60 -5.38
N SER A 83 22.49 10.88 -5.88
CA SER A 83 21.39 11.46 -5.10
C SER A 83 21.05 10.62 -3.86
N VAL A 84 21.05 9.29 -3.99
CA VAL A 84 20.83 8.36 -2.86
C VAL A 84 21.98 8.42 -1.85
N LYS A 85 23.24 8.41 -2.29
CA LYS A 85 24.42 8.51 -1.41
C LYS A 85 24.45 9.83 -0.65
N ASN A 86 24.18 10.95 -1.34
CA ASN A 86 24.11 12.27 -0.72
C ASN A 86 23.01 12.32 0.34
N SER A 87 21.81 11.82 0.01
CA SER A 87 20.70 11.75 0.96
C SER A 87 20.98 10.80 2.13
N LEU A 88 21.73 9.72 1.90
CA LEU A 88 22.16 8.79 2.95
C LEU A 88 23.14 9.46 3.92
N GLU A 89 24.11 10.22 3.41
CA GLU A 89 25.04 11.00 4.23
C GLU A 89 24.30 12.04 5.09
N GLU A 90 23.43 12.85 4.48
CA GLU A 90 22.61 13.84 5.18
C GLU A 90 21.71 13.18 6.24
N THR A 91 21.08 12.06 5.89
CA THR A 91 20.22 11.30 6.80
C THR A 91 21.02 10.74 7.98
N ASN A 92 22.23 10.23 7.74
CA ASN A 92 23.13 9.75 8.79
C ASN A 92 23.54 10.87 9.75
N VAL A 93 23.92 12.04 9.23
CA VAL A 93 24.23 13.22 10.06
C VAL A 93 23.00 13.63 10.88
N GLY A 94 21.81 13.63 10.27
CA GLY A 94 20.55 13.91 10.95
C GLY A 94 20.24 12.92 12.09
N LEU A 95 20.42 11.62 11.83
CA LEU A 95 20.20 10.56 12.82
C LEU A 95 21.16 10.65 14.00
N VAL A 96 22.43 10.97 13.75
CA VAL A 96 23.42 11.20 14.83
C VAL A 96 23.00 12.41 15.67
N ARG A 97 22.67 13.55 15.05
CA ARG A 97 22.25 14.77 15.77
C ARG A 97 21.01 14.52 16.64
N LEU A 98 19.98 13.90 16.07
CA LEU A 98 18.75 13.56 16.79
C LEU A 98 19.02 12.51 17.87
N GLY A 99 19.87 11.51 17.60
CA GLY A 99 20.27 10.49 18.56
C GLY A 99 21.01 11.06 19.78
N VAL A 100 21.90 12.03 19.56
CA VAL A 100 22.58 12.78 20.64
C VAL A 100 21.55 13.55 21.47
N ALA A 101 20.61 14.25 20.83
CA ALA A 101 19.56 14.98 21.54
C ALA A 101 18.67 14.07 22.38
N ILE A 102 18.24 12.92 21.83
CA ILE A 102 17.46 11.90 22.56
C ILE A 102 18.27 11.36 23.74
N THR A 103 19.55 11.08 23.52
CA THR A 103 20.46 10.57 24.58
C THR A 103 20.62 11.59 25.70
N ALA A 104 20.85 12.86 25.37
CA ALA A 104 20.97 13.93 26.35
C ALA A 104 19.69 14.07 27.20
N LEU A 105 18.52 14.04 26.56
CA LEU A 105 17.23 14.10 27.26
C LEU A 105 16.97 12.86 28.13
N HIS A 106 17.39 11.68 27.67
CA HIS A 106 17.32 10.44 28.44
C HIS A 106 18.22 10.46 29.68
N LEU A 107 19.47 10.90 29.53
CA LEU A 107 20.39 11.02 30.65
C LEU A 107 19.94 12.09 31.64
N ALA A 108 19.45 13.23 31.14
CA ALA A 108 18.89 14.29 31.97
C ALA A 108 17.68 13.85 32.79
N SER A 109 16.92 12.85 32.33
CA SER A 109 15.82 12.30 33.11
C SER A 109 16.27 11.41 34.26
N GLY A 110 17.56 11.04 34.35
CA GLY A 110 18.10 10.12 35.35
C GLY A 110 17.61 8.68 35.21
N TYR A 111 17.05 8.32 34.04
CA TYR A 111 16.55 6.96 33.82
C TYR A 111 17.72 6.03 33.47
N ILE A 112 17.88 4.94 34.21
CA ILE A 112 18.88 3.91 33.92
C ILE A 112 18.19 2.73 33.25
N LEU A 113 18.62 2.39 32.04
CA LEU A 113 18.07 1.26 31.30
C LEU A 113 18.37 -0.06 32.02
N PRO A 114 17.43 -1.03 32.02
CA PRO A 114 17.67 -2.32 32.64
C PRO A 114 18.78 -3.08 31.93
N ARG A 115 19.49 -3.92 32.70
CA ARG A 115 20.53 -4.82 32.21
C ARG A 115 20.02 -5.65 31.04
N THR A 116 20.75 -5.65 29.93
CA THR A 116 20.42 -6.44 28.74
C THR A 116 21.55 -7.41 28.39
N ARG A 117 21.19 -8.56 27.81
CA ARG A 117 22.15 -9.53 27.28
C ARG A 117 22.41 -9.24 25.81
N LYS A 118 23.69 -9.27 25.42
CA LYS A 118 24.07 -9.28 24.01
C LYS A 118 23.71 -10.65 23.44
N VAL A 119 22.82 -10.70 22.45
CA VAL A 119 22.46 -11.95 21.77
C VAL A 119 22.53 -11.72 20.27
N CYS A 120 23.09 -12.68 19.53
CA CYS A 120 23.18 -12.59 18.08
C CYS A 120 21.78 -12.58 17.43
N LYS A 121 21.69 -12.12 16.18
CA LYS A 121 20.42 -12.02 15.42
C LYS A 121 19.68 -13.38 15.37
N SER A 122 20.42 -14.48 15.24
CA SER A 122 19.89 -15.85 15.21
C SER A 122 19.25 -16.28 16.54
N CYS A 123 19.90 -15.96 17.67
CA CYS A 123 19.34 -16.22 19.01
C CYS A 123 18.17 -15.30 19.36
N ARG A 124 18.17 -14.05 18.87
CA ARG A 124 17.05 -13.11 19.04
C ARG A 124 15.80 -13.59 18.31
N ASN A 125 15.97 -14.17 17.12
CA ASN A 125 14.88 -14.71 16.30
C ASN A 125 14.48 -16.15 16.67
N GLY A 126 14.99 -16.68 17.80
CA GLY A 126 14.63 -18.02 18.28
C GLY A 126 15.19 -19.19 17.47
N LYS A 127 16.07 -18.93 16.48
CA LYS A 127 16.64 -19.97 15.60
C LYS A 127 17.76 -20.80 16.27
N LYS A 128 18.37 -20.30 17.35
CA LYS A 128 19.32 -21.04 18.20
C LYS A 128 18.91 -20.90 19.67
N LYS A 129 19.04 -21.97 20.47
CA LYS A 129 18.86 -21.89 21.93
C LYS A 129 19.90 -20.92 22.49
N LYS A 130 19.44 -19.88 23.20
CA LYS A 130 20.27 -18.77 23.72
C LYS A 130 21.44 -19.21 24.62
N LEU A 131 21.36 -20.41 25.20
CA LEU A 131 22.33 -20.96 26.15
C LEU A 131 23.41 -21.84 25.50
N THR A 132 23.26 -22.20 24.22
CA THR A 132 24.15 -23.18 23.54
C THR A 132 24.66 -22.62 22.21
N CYS A 133 24.67 -21.30 22.05
CA CYS A 133 25.12 -20.66 20.83
C CYS A 133 26.56 -20.22 21.01
N GLU A 134 27.49 -20.79 20.25
CA GLU A 134 28.92 -20.48 20.30
C GLU A 134 29.21 -18.99 20.04
N GLU A 135 28.44 -18.31 19.16
CA GLU A 135 28.52 -16.83 18.98
C GLU A 135 28.06 -16.03 20.20
N CYS A 136 27.31 -16.65 21.11
CA CYS A 136 26.84 -16.09 22.37
C CYS A 136 27.55 -16.71 23.59
N GLU A 137 28.45 -17.68 23.41
CA GLU A 137 29.32 -18.19 24.47
C GLU A 137 30.33 -17.08 24.80
N GLY A 138 30.21 -16.53 26.00
CA GLY A 138 30.87 -15.27 26.41
C GLY A 138 29.96 -14.03 26.40
N ALA A 139 28.77 -14.09 25.79
CA ALA A 139 27.78 -12.99 25.79
C ALA A 139 26.84 -13.00 27.01
N GLY A 140 27.20 -13.75 28.06
CA GLY A 140 26.50 -13.82 29.34
C GLY A 140 26.66 -12.57 30.21
N GLU A 141 27.55 -11.65 29.83
CA GLU A 141 27.73 -10.38 30.51
C GLU A 141 26.52 -9.47 30.24
N PHE A 142 25.79 -9.19 31.32
CA PHE A 142 24.79 -8.15 31.32
C PHE A 142 25.48 -6.80 31.26
N PHE A 143 25.19 -6.01 30.23
CA PHE A 143 25.62 -4.62 30.16
C PHE A 143 24.43 -3.68 30.36
N PHE A 144 24.73 -2.46 30.80
CA PHE A 144 23.78 -1.36 30.78
C PHE A 144 23.92 -0.64 29.44
N PRO A 145 22.86 -0.57 28.61
CA PRO A 145 22.89 0.31 27.47
C PRO A 145 23.09 1.75 27.98
N ASN A 146 24.10 2.44 27.45
CA ASN A 146 24.40 3.81 27.87
C ASN A 146 23.39 4.84 27.35
N HIS A 147 22.53 4.46 26.40
CA HIS A 147 21.53 5.31 25.78
C HIS A 147 20.33 4.51 25.30
N ILE A 148 19.20 5.20 25.12
CA ILE A 148 17.97 4.62 24.61
C ILE A 148 18.01 4.44 23.09
N ASN A 149 17.54 3.29 22.60
CA ASN A 149 17.34 3.04 21.18
C ASN A 149 15.93 3.52 20.77
N PRO A 150 15.80 4.59 19.94
CA PRO A 150 14.49 5.11 19.55
C PRO A 150 13.69 4.17 18.64
N GLY A 151 14.35 3.18 18.01
CA GLY A 151 13.71 2.09 17.29
C GLY A 151 13.12 0.99 18.20
N SER A 152 13.51 0.95 19.48
CA SER A 152 13.04 -0.07 20.42
C SER A 152 11.76 0.36 21.13
N SER A 153 10.62 -0.16 20.69
CA SER A 153 9.33 0.11 21.35
C SER A 153 9.34 -0.26 22.83
N HIS A 154 10.04 -1.35 23.20
CA HIS A 154 10.14 -1.77 24.59
C HIS A 154 10.89 -0.74 25.46
N GLN A 155 12.06 -0.26 25.01
CA GLN A 155 12.83 0.72 25.77
C GLN A 155 12.08 2.05 25.88
N LEU A 156 11.41 2.49 24.81
CA LEU A 156 10.61 3.71 24.84
C LEU A 156 9.41 3.60 25.78
N VAL A 157 8.71 2.47 25.81
CA VAL A 157 7.61 2.26 26.76
C VAL A 157 8.11 2.35 28.20
N GLN A 158 9.26 1.71 28.51
CA GLN A 158 9.85 1.76 29.84
C GLN A 158 10.30 3.18 30.22
N TRP A 159 10.88 3.93 29.29
CA TRP A 159 11.33 5.30 29.56
C TRP A 159 10.17 6.28 29.67
N LEU A 160 9.31 6.36 28.65
CA LEU A 160 8.24 7.36 28.56
C LEU A 160 7.14 7.10 29.60
N HIS A 161 6.63 5.87 29.69
CA HIS A 161 5.52 5.55 30.58
C HIS A 161 5.99 5.01 31.93
N GLY A 162 7.06 4.21 31.94
CA GLY A 162 7.58 3.61 33.16
C GLY A 162 8.30 4.62 34.06
N HIS A 163 9.22 5.42 33.50
CA HIS A 163 10.05 6.37 34.24
C HIS A 163 9.49 7.78 34.26
N LEU A 164 9.29 8.39 33.07
CA LEU A 164 8.77 9.76 32.96
C LEU A 164 7.28 9.88 33.34
N LYS A 165 6.60 8.75 33.52
CA LYS A 165 5.17 8.66 33.87
C LYS A 165 4.25 9.42 32.90
N ILE A 166 4.66 9.55 31.64
CA ILE A 166 3.83 10.16 30.59
C ILE A 166 2.57 9.30 30.42
N PRO A 167 1.37 9.90 30.40
CA PRO A 167 0.12 9.15 30.26
C PRO A 167 0.08 8.30 28.99
N VAL A 168 -0.45 7.08 29.12
CA VAL A 168 -0.59 6.15 28.00
C VAL A 168 -1.76 6.59 27.11
N GLN A 169 -1.47 6.83 25.83
CA GLN A 169 -2.46 7.31 24.85
C GLN A 169 -3.17 6.17 24.08
N ALA A 170 -2.58 4.97 24.05
CA ALA A 170 -3.17 3.78 23.44
C ALA A 170 -2.50 2.49 23.94
N ILE A 171 -3.20 1.36 23.82
CA ILE A 171 -2.67 0.02 24.13
C ILE A 171 -2.60 -0.80 22.84
N SER A 172 -1.50 -1.50 22.62
CA SER A 172 -1.34 -2.41 21.50
C SER A 172 -2.22 -3.64 21.68
N GLN A 173 -3.14 -3.89 20.75
CA GLN A 173 -3.98 -5.11 20.79
C GLN A 173 -3.15 -6.41 20.73
N LYS A 174 -2.02 -6.39 20.03
CA LYS A 174 -1.14 -7.57 19.85
C LYS A 174 -0.33 -7.91 21.10
N THR A 175 0.19 -6.89 21.79
CA THR A 175 1.12 -7.09 22.91
C THR A 175 0.53 -6.78 24.27
N GLN A 176 -0.65 -6.15 24.31
CA GLN A 176 -1.31 -5.65 25.53
C GLN A 176 -0.43 -4.69 26.35
N GLN A 177 0.57 -4.07 25.70
CA GLN A 177 1.47 -3.08 26.28
C GLN A 177 1.10 -1.67 25.79
N PRO A 178 1.51 -0.61 26.52
CA PRO A 178 1.41 0.75 26.04
C PRO A 178 1.97 0.89 24.62
N SER A 179 1.23 1.57 23.75
CA SER A 179 1.62 1.79 22.37
C SER A 179 2.52 3.00 22.24
N VAL A 180 3.62 2.83 21.50
CA VAL A 180 4.46 3.92 21.01
C VAL A 180 4.44 3.97 19.49
N SER A 181 3.27 3.72 18.87
CA SER A 181 3.06 3.95 17.44
C SER A 181 3.22 5.44 17.09
N SER A 182 3.36 5.77 15.81
CA SER A 182 3.48 7.18 15.39
C SER A 182 2.30 8.02 15.88
N LEU A 183 1.07 7.50 15.80
CA LEU A 183 -0.12 8.21 16.29
C LEU A 183 -0.11 8.34 17.82
N ALA A 184 0.24 7.28 18.56
CA ALA A 184 0.32 7.35 20.01
C ALA A 184 1.36 8.38 20.47
N LEU A 185 2.52 8.44 19.82
CA LEU A 185 3.56 9.45 20.08
C LEU A 185 3.11 10.86 19.71
N LEU A 186 2.44 11.05 18.56
CA LEU A 186 1.89 12.36 18.17
C LEU A 186 0.91 12.90 19.20
N ARG A 187 0.04 12.05 19.78
CA ARG A 187 -0.92 12.43 20.84
C ARG A 187 -0.25 12.97 22.12
N MET A 188 0.97 12.52 22.42
CA MET A 188 1.75 12.96 23.59
C MET A 188 2.94 13.85 23.21
N GLN A 189 2.99 14.40 22.00
CA GLN A 189 4.19 15.12 21.52
C GLN A 189 4.56 16.36 22.35
N HIS A 190 3.61 16.93 23.09
CA HIS A 190 3.83 18.09 23.96
C HIS A 190 4.21 17.73 25.40
N GLU A 191 4.09 16.45 25.79
CA GLU A 191 4.39 15.99 27.16
C GLU A 191 5.89 15.99 27.46
N HIS A 192 6.73 15.81 26.42
CA HIS A 192 8.17 15.80 26.58
C HIS A 192 8.89 16.10 25.27
N ALA A 193 9.93 16.94 25.32
CA ALA A 193 10.70 17.37 24.15
C ALA A 193 11.32 16.22 23.34
N ALA A 194 11.58 15.06 23.97
CA ALA A 194 12.13 13.90 23.27
C ALA A 194 11.15 13.27 22.26
N ILE A 195 9.84 13.40 22.46
CA ILE A 195 8.82 12.70 21.65
C ILE A 195 8.82 13.18 20.18
N PRO A 196 8.75 14.49 19.87
CA PRO A 196 8.87 14.95 18.48
C PRO A 196 10.23 14.61 17.86
N ILE A 197 11.30 14.60 18.66
CA ILE A 197 12.65 14.21 18.20
C ILE A 197 12.68 12.72 17.84
N ILE A 198 12.06 11.84 18.63
CA ILE A 198 11.90 10.40 18.35
C ILE A 198 11.09 10.18 17.08
N LEU A 199 9.98 10.90 16.90
CA LEU A 199 9.16 10.82 15.69
C LEU A 199 9.97 11.16 14.44
N ARG A 200 10.74 12.26 14.48
CA ARG A 200 11.62 12.65 13.38
C ARG A 200 12.72 11.62 13.14
N TRP A 201 13.36 11.13 14.20
CA TRP A 201 14.39 10.09 14.12
C TRP A 201 13.86 8.82 13.45
N ARG A 202 12.66 8.35 13.83
CA ARG A 202 12.05 7.15 13.23
C ARG A 202 11.70 7.32 11.75
N THR A 203 11.32 8.53 11.34
CA THR A 203 11.10 8.84 9.92
C THR A 203 12.40 8.81 9.14
N LEU A 204 13.47 9.44 9.66
CA LEU A 204 14.80 9.38 9.04
C LEU A 204 15.39 7.98 9.03
N GLU A 205 15.19 7.20 10.09
CA GLU A 205 15.71 5.84 10.17
C GLU A 205 15.02 4.91 9.17
N ARG A 206 13.70 5.08 8.97
CA ARG A 206 12.97 4.37 7.92
C ARG A 206 13.50 4.76 6.54
N TYR A 207 13.72 6.06 6.29
CA TYR A 207 14.27 6.54 5.03
C TYR A 207 15.70 6.02 4.79
N ARG A 208 16.56 6.02 5.82
CA ARG A 208 17.91 5.43 5.78
C ARG A 208 17.87 3.97 5.34
N GLN A 209 16.98 3.17 5.92
CA GLN A 209 16.82 1.76 5.55
C GLN A 209 16.47 1.61 4.07
N PHE A 210 15.51 2.38 3.57
CA PHE A 210 15.19 2.40 2.14
C PHE A 210 16.39 2.78 1.26
N LEU A 211 17.14 3.83 1.62
CA LEU A 211 18.31 4.26 0.85
C LEU A 211 19.40 3.17 0.80
N GLU A 212 19.64 2.49 1.93
CA GLU A 212 20.60 1.37 2.00
C GLU A 212 20.13 0.17 1.19
N ASP A 213 18.85 -0.19 1.29
CA ASP A 213 18.25 -1.30 0.55
C ASP A 213 18.33 -1.03 -0.97
N TRP A 214 18.00 0.19 -1.42
CA TRP A 214 18.10 0.54 -2.84
C TRP A 214 19.54 0.49 -3.37
N LEU A 215 20.53 0.96 -2.61
CA LEU A 215 21.93 0.84 -3.03
C LEU A 215 22.39 -0.62 -3.11
N ALA A 216 21.87 -1.49 -2.26
CA ALA A 216 22.21 -2.91 -2.23
C ALA A 216 21.52 -3.71 -3.34
N GLU A 217 20.30 -3.32 -3.73
CA GLU A 217 19.48 -4.02 -4.72
C GLU A 217 19.66 -3.49 -6.15
N ALA A 218 20.23 -2.29 -6.33
CA ALA A 218 20.49 -1.75 -7.66
C ALA A 218 21.53 -2.57 -8.43
N ASP A 219 21.20 -2.91 -9.68
CA ASP A 219 22.08 -3.66 -10.59
C ASP A 219 23.26 -2.82 -11.10
N GLU A 220 24.10 -3.39 -11.96
CA GLU A 220 25.29 -2.70 -12.51
C GLU A 220 24.95 -1.44 -13.32
N GLU A 221 23.76 -1.38 -13.92
CA GLU A 221 23.24 -0.22 -14.67
C GLU A 221 22.48 0.77 -13.78
N SER A 222 22.51 0.56 -12.46
CA SER A 222 21.78 1.35 -11.45
C SER A 222 20.27 1.24 -11.57
N ARG A 223 19.73 0.08 -11.94
CA ARG A 223 18.30 -0.19 -12.02
C ARG A 223 17.82 -1.05 -10.86
N ILE A 224 16.62 -0.75 -10.39
CA ILE A 224 15.93 -1.49 -9.33
C ILE A 224 14.85 -2.35 -9.97
N HIS A 225 14.93 -3.66 -9.74
CA HIS A 225 14.02 -4.67 -10.28
C HIS A 225 13.11 -5.20 -9.18
N THR A 226 12.02 -4.47 -8.90
CA THR A 226 11.03 -4.92 -7.90
C THR A 226 10.33 -6.18 -8.38
N SER A 227 10.02 -7.11 -7.47
CA SER A 227 9.21 -8.28 -7.80
C SER A 227 7.72 -8.00 -7.56
N PHE A 228 6.90 -8.21 -8.58
CA PHE A 228 5.45 -8.12 -8.49
C PHE A 228 4.82 -9.46 -8.17
N THR A 229 3.70 -9.46 -7.44
CA THR A 229 2.91 -10.67 -7.20
C THR A 229 1.46 -10.46 -7.61
N LEU A 230 1.01 -11.23 -8.62
CA LEU A 230 -0.32 -11.12 -9.21
C LEU A 230 -1.44 -11.70 -8.33
N ALA A 231 -1.15 -12.77 -7.58
CA ALA A 231 -2.13 -13.60 -6.86
C ALA A 231 -2.02 -13.51 -5.32
N HIS A 232 -1.52 -12.39 -4.77
CA HIS A 232 -1.33 -12.25 -3.33
C HIS A 232 -2.45 -11.49 -2.61
N THR A 233 -3.00 -10.44 -3.23
CA THR A 233 -3.96 -9.56 -2.56
C THR A 233 -5.40 -10.02 -2.79
N HIS A 234 -6.25 -9.90 -1.77
CA HIS A 234 -7.68 -10.18 -1.91
C HIS A 234 -8.42 -9.19 -2.82
N SER A 235 -7.85 -8.00 -3.06
CA SER A 235 -8.42 -6.96 -3.92
C SER A 235 -8.01 -7.09 -5.38
N GLY A 236 -7.12 -8.02 -5.74
CA GLY A 236 -6.61 -8.11 -7.11
C GLY A 236 -5.64 -6.97 -7.47
N ARG A 237 -5.14 -6.18 -6.52
CA ARG A 237 -4.02 -5.28 -6.78
C ARG A 237 -2.71 -6.07 -6.89
N LEU A 238 -1.78 -5.62 -7.75
CA LEU A 238 -0.41 -6.09 -7.64
C LEU A 238 0.16 -5.68 -6.28
N SER A 239 1.07 -6.50 -5.75
CA SER A 239 1.94 -6.12 -4.64
C SER A 239 3.40 -6.17 -5.08
N SER A 240 4.19 -5.18 -4.70
CA SER A 240 5.64 -5.13 -4.98
C SER A 240 6.48 -5.50 -3.75
N ARG A 241 7.59 -6.20 -3.94
CA ARG A 241 8.60 -6.51 -2.89
C ARG A 241 10.01 -6.50 -3.48
N ASP A 242 11.00 -6.48 -2.59
CA ASP A 242 12.43 -6.62 -2.92
C ASP A 242 12.91 -5.66 -4.04
N PRO A 243 12.69 -4.33 -3.93
CA PRO A 243 12.10 -3.57 -2.82
C PRO A 243 10.61 -3.25 -3.05
N ASN A 244 9.89 -2.83 -2.00
CA ASN A 244 8.49 -2.39 -2.15
C ASN A 244 8.43 -0.94 -2.68
N LEU A 245 8.20 -0.79 -3.98
CA LEU A 245 8.06 0.50 -4.66
C LEU A 245 6.64 1.10 -4.59
N GLN A 246 5.63 0.34 -4.17
CA GLN A 246 4.26 0.85 -4.02
C GLN A 246 4.04 1.71 -2.78
N GLN A 247 4.87 1.56 -1.74
CA GLN A 247 4.68 2.24 -0.43
C GLN A 247 5.65 3.40 -0.20
N LEU A 248 6.11 4.04 -1.27
CA LEU A 248 7.06 5.15 -1.18
C LEU A 248 6.35 6.48 -0.92
N ALA A 249 6.91 7.27 -0.01
CA ALA A 249 6.50 8.66 0.15
C ALA A 249 6.91 9.45 -1.10
N LEU A 250 6.06 10.40 -1.53
CA LEU A 250 6.30 11.20 -2.74
C LEU A 250 7.69 11.84 -2.76
N ALA A 251 8.12 12.45 -1.65
CA ALA A 251 9.44 13.09 -1.51
C ALA A 251 10.64 12.14 -1.64
N TRP A 252 10.42 10.82 -1.57
CA TRP A 252 11.46 9.82 -1.74
C TRP A 252 11.53 9.32 -3.19
N ARG A 253 10.51 9.60 -4.01
CA ARG A 253 10.46 9.19 -5.42
C ARG A 253 11.49 9.93 -6.29
N LYS A 254 12.01 11.07 -5.83
CA LYS A 254 13.06 11.87 -6.51
C LYS A 254 14.37 11.12 -6.83
N HIS A 255 14.62 9.98 -6.18
CA HIS A 255 15.81 9.16 -6.45
C HIS A 255 15.66 8.25 -7.67
N PHE A 256 14.43 8.07 -8.12
CA PHE A 256 14.11 7.25 -9.27
C PHE A 256 13.97 8.16 -10.49
N VAL A 257 14.87 7.99 -11.45
CA VAL A 257 15.08 8.94 -12.55
C VAL A 257 14.88 8.25 -13.89
N ALA A 258 14.66 9.03 -14.94
CA ALA A 258 14.76 8.54 -16.30
C ALA A 258 16.23 8.28 -16.70
N SER A 259 16.41 7.37 -17.65
CA SER A 259 17.67 7.12 -18.33
C SER A 259 18.02 8.28 -19.27
N ASP A 260 19.28 8.35 -19.68
CA ASP A 260 19.81 9.47 -20.44
C ASP A 260 19.05 9.63 -21.78
N GLY A 261 18.62 10.86 -22.09
CA GLY A 261 17.80 11.16 -23.27
C GLY A 261 16.34 10.69 -23.18
N ARG A 262 15.88 10.28 -21.99
CA ARG A 262 14.50 9.86 -21.71
C ARG A 262 13.87 10.71 -20.61
N LEU A 263 12.54 10.69 -20.56
CA LEU A 263 11.73 11.24 -19.47
C LEU A 263 10.82 10.15 -18.90
N LEU A 264 10.43 10.32 -17.65
CA LEU A 264 9.36 9.55 -17.03
C LEU A 264 8.01 10.19 -17.39
N VAL A 265 7.07 9.35 -17.78
CA VAL A 265 5.67 9.71 -18.06
C VAL A 265 4.80 8.92 -17.08
N SER A 266 4.15 9.64 -16.17
CA SER A 266 3.26 9.08 -15.16
C SER A 266 1.82 9.37 -15.57
N ALA A 267 0.99 8.35 -15.64
CA ALA A 267 -0.44 8.47 -15.93
C ALA A 267 -1.25 7.86 -14.78
N ASP A 268 -2.05 8.68 -14.10
CA ASP A 268 -2.86 8.27 -12.95
C ASP A 268 -4.36 8.44 -13.25
N TYR A 269 -5.18 7.50 -12.82
CA TYR A 269 -6.62 7.64 -13.02
C TYR A 269 -7.23 8.61 -12.00
N HIS A 270 -7.89 9.66 -12.50
CA HIS A 270 -8.56 10.62 -11.66
C HIS A 270 -9.77 10.01 -10.93
N GLY A 271 -9.58 9.65 -9.66
CA GLY A 271 -10.65 9.15 -8.79
C GLY A 271 -11.25 7.83 -9.27
N LEU A 272 -10.43 6.87 -9.71
CA LEU A 272 -10.89 5.61 -10.31
C LEU A 272 -11.94 4.87 -9.45
N GLU A 273 -11.71 4.76 -8.14
CA GLU A 273 -12.65 4.09 -7.24
C GLU A 273 -14.01 4.80 -7.17
N ILE A 274 -14.04 6.14 -7.29
CA ILE A 274 -15.28 6.92 -7.32
C ILE A 274 -16.02 6.68 -8.63
N ARG A 275 -15.30 6.65 -9.75
CA ARG A 275 -15.87 6.34 -11.08
C ARG A 275 -16.45 4.94 -11.11
N VAL A 276 -15.75 3.97 -10.53
CA VAL A 276 -16.26 2.61 -10.35
C VAL A 276 -17.50 2.60 -9.44
N ALA A 277 -17.46 3.31 -8.31
CA ALA A 277 -18.61 3.41 -7.40
C ALA A 277 -19.85 3.98 -8.13
N ALA A 278 -19.67 5.03 -8.95
CA ALA A 278 -20.71 5.58 -9.81
C ALA A 278 -21.24 4.55 -10.81
N PHE A 279 -20.34 3.85 -11.51
CA PHE A 279 -20.71 2.83 -12.50
C PHE A 279 -21.50 1.66 -11.90
N VAL A 280 -21.05 1.10 -10.77
CA VAL A 280 -21.68 -0.10 -10.21
C VAL A 280 -23.01 0.20 -9.51
N SER A 281 -23.13 1.39 -8.92
CA SER A 281 -24.34 1.81 -8.20
C SER A 281 -25.33 2.53 -9.09
N ARG A 282 -24.88 3.27 -10.10
CA ARG A 282 -25.70 4.23 -10.86
C ARG A 282 -26.37 5.30 -9.98
N ASP A 283 -25.78 5.61 -8.82
CA ASP A 283 -26.22 6.71 -7.96
C ASP A 283 -26.18 8.03 -8.74
N GLU A 284 -27.32 8.72 -8.83
CA GLU A 284 -27.49 9.90 -9.68
C GLU A 284 -26.49 11.01 -9.37
N GLN A 285 -26.15 11.23 -8.09
CA GLN A 285 -25.23 12.28 -7.68
C GLN A 285 -23.79 11.89 -8.03
N LEU A 286 -23.40 10.63 -7.82
CA LEU A 286 -22.09 10.15 -8.27
C LEU A 286 -21.97 10.23 -9.80
N MET A 287 -23.00 9.79 -10.53
CA MET A 287 -23.06 9.85 -12.00
C MET A 287 -22.96 11.29 -12.52
N ALA A 288 -23.62 12.25 -11.88
CA ALA A 288 -23.53 13.66 -12.25
C ALA A 288 -22.10 14.21 -12.07
N ILE A 289 -21.44 13.86 -10.97
CA ILE A 289 -20.06 14.29 -10.69
C ILE A 289 -19.09 13.70 -11.72
N VAL A 290 -19.12 12.37 -11.94
CA VAL A 290 -18.13 11.71 -12.80
C VAL A 290 -18.27 12.06 -14.29
N ASN A 291 -19.46 12.52 -14.71
CA ASN A 291 -19.73 12.99 -16.07
C ASN A 291 -19.56 14.51 -16.24
N SER A 292 -19.22 15.23 -15.16
CA SER A 292 -18.83 16.63 -15.23
C SER A 292 -17.35 16.76 -15.56
N ASP A 293 -16.93 17.95 -15.99
CA ASP A 293 -15.52 18.26 -16.26
C ASP A 293 -14.70 18.12 -14.94
N PRO A 294 -13.70 17.22 -14.89
CA PRO A 294 -12.89 16.94 -13.71
C PRO A 294 -12.11 18.16 -13.20
N GLU A 295 -11.76 19.11 -14.06
CA GLU A 295 -11.05 20.34 -13.72
C GLU A 295 -11.97 21.40 -13.09
N THR A 296 -13.28 21.13 -13.07
CA THR A 296 -14.27 22.05 -12.51
C THR A 296 -14.74 21.62 -11.12
N PRO A 297 -15.26 22.57 -10.31
CA PRO A 297 -16.01 22.28 -9.09
C PRO A 297 -17.00 21.11 -9.20
N ALA A 298 -17.65 20.98 -10.36
CA ALA A 298 -18.70 19.99 -10.58
C ALA A 298 -18.13 18.56 -10.70
N GLY A 299 -16.92 18.41 -11.25
CA GLY A 299 -16.21 17.14 -11.37
C GLY A 299 -15.39 16.74 -10.12
N ASP A 300 -15.05 17.70 -9.25
CA ASP A 300 -14.35 17.40 -7.99
C ASP A 300 -15.33 16.95 -6.87
N ILE A 301 -15.42 15.63 -6.67
CA ILE A 301 -16.24 15.03 -5.61
C ILE A 301 -15.91 15.55 -4.21
N HIS A 302 -14.65 15.87 -3.92
CA HIS A 302 -14.26 16.34 -2.60
C HIS A 302 -14.67 17.79 -2.40
N ALA A 303 -14.57 18.63 -3.44
CA ALA A 303 -15.09 19.99 -3.43
C ALA A 303 -16.61 20.04 -3.30
N GLN A 304 -17.33 19.18 -4.03
CA GLN A 304 -18.78 19.01 -3.89
C GLN A 304 -19.15 18.61 -2.46
N ASN A 305 -18.43 17.66 -1.88
CA ASN A 305 -18.67 17.24 -0.51
C ASN A 305 -18.33 18.33 0.52
N VAL A 306 -17.36 19.21 0.27
CA VAL A 306 -17.13 20.37 1.15
C VAL A 306 -18.38 21.26 1.21
N HIS A 307 -18.98 21.56 0.07
CA HIS A 307 -20.20 22.35 0.02
C HIS A 307 -21.36 21.66 0.75
N LYS A 308 -21.58 20.36 0.52
CA LYS A 308 -22.65 19.60 1.18
C LYS A 308 -22.43 19.45 2.69
N LEU A 309 -21.21 19.16 3.12
CA LEU A 309 -20.88 18.90 4.53
C LEU A 309 -20.82 20.17 5.37
N PHE A 310 -20.31 21.26 4.80
CA PHE A 310 -19.95 22.47 5.56
C PHE A 310 -20.69 23.73 5.09
N GLY A 311 -21.49 23.66 4.02
CA GLY A 311 -22.25 24.79 3.49
C GLY A 311 -21.38 25.87 2.81
N ILE A 312 -20.13 25.55 2.47
CA ILE A 312 -19.17 26.52 1.92
C ILE A 312 -19.21 26.50 0.38
N PRO A 313 -19.54 27.63 -0.27
CA PRO A 313 -19.54 27.74 -1.73
C PRO A 313 -18.16 27.52 -2.34
N TYR A 314 -18.12 27.06 -3.60
CA TYR A 314 -16.87 26.70 -4.26
C TYR A 314 -15.92 27.87 -4.44
N GLU A 315 -16.41 29.10 -4.72
CA GLU A 315 -15.53 30.26 -4.95
C GLU A 315 -14.68 30.62 -3.73
N ASN A 316 -15.04 30.12 -2.55
CA ASN A 316 -14.29 30.35 -1.32
C ASN A 316 -13.34 29.19 -0.97
N GLN A 317 -13.28 28.10 -1.76
CA GLN A 317 -12.61 26.85 -1.41
C GLN A 317 -11.09 26.83 -1.62
N GLU A 318 -10.50 27.78 -2.35
CA GLU A 318 -9.02 27.88 -2.48
C GLU A 318 -8.32 28.04 -1.12
N ASN A 319 -9.01 28.59 -0.11
CA ASN A 319 -8.53 28.71 1.27
C ASN A 319 -8.85 27.48 2.16
N HIS A 320 -9.42 26.42 1.60
CA HIS A 320 -10.02 25.31 2.36
C HIS A 320 -9.40 23.93 2.09
N LYS A 321 -8.09 23.87 1.78
CA LYS A 321 -7.30 22.61 1.82
C LYS A 321 -7.57 21.74 3.06
N PRO A 322 -7.74 22.30 4.28
CA PRO A 322 -8.15 21.52 5.46
C PRO A 322 -9.51 20.84 5.31
N LEU A 323 -10.52 21.55 4.78
CA LEU A 323 -11.88 21.00 4.65
C LEU A 323 -11.98 20.00 3.51
N ARG A 324 -11.28 20.24 2.39
CA ARG A 324 -11.19 19.25 1.31
C ARG A 324 -10.54 17.96 1.80
N THR A 325 -9.49 18.07 2.63
CA THR A 325 -8.86 16.91 3.29
C THR A 325 -9.84 16.16 4.20
N ARG A 326 -10.66 16.87 4.99
CA ARG A 326 -11.71 16.25 5.82
C ARG A 326 -12.78 15.56 4.98
N ALA A 327 -13.33 16.26 3.99
CA ALA A 327 -14.36 15.73 3.09
C ALA A 327 -13.87 14.47 2.35
N LYS A 328 -12.62 14.49 1.87
CA LYS A 328 -11.95 13.32 1.28
C LYS A 328 -11.94 12.13 2.23
N ASN A 329 -11.47 12.32 3.46
CA ASN A 329 -11.41 11.24 4.45
C ASN A 329 -12.79 10.76 4.91
N TYR A 330 -13.81 11.63 4.94
CA TYR A 330 -15.20 11.23 5.24
C TYR A 330 -15.77 10.38 4.11
N MET A 331 -15.53 10.76 2.84
CA MET A 331 -15.96 9.98 1.68
C MET A 331 -15.32 8.59 1.65
N PHE A 332 -14.00 8.49 1.81
CA PHE A 332 -13.32 7.19 1.88
C PHE A 332 -13.74 6.39 3.12
N GLY A 333 -13.94 7.05 4.26
CA GLY A 333 -14.52 6.43 5.44
C GLY A 333 -15.89 5.81 5.17
N ALA A 334 -16.76 6.52 4.46
CA ALA A 334 -18.08 6.02 4.06
C ALA A 334 -17.95 4.85 3.08
N LEU A 335 -17.19 5.00 1.99
CA LEU A 335 -17.01 3.97 0.95
C LEU A 335 -16.49 2.65 1.51
N TYR A 336 -15.53 2.72 2.45
CA TYR A 336 -14.94 1.53 3.07
C TYR A 336 -15.70 1.03 4.31
N GLY A 337 -16.86 1.64 4.61
CA GLY A 337 -17.71 1.27 5.74
C GLY A 337 -17.03 1.45 7.10
N SER A 338 -16.13 2.43 7.22
CA SER A 338 -15.45 2.73 8.48
C SER A 338 -16.46 3.12 9.56
N LYS A 339 -16.22 2.67 10.80
CA LYS A 339 -17.02 3.07 11.97
C LYS A 339 -16.67 4.47 12.51
N GLY A 340 -15.94 5.26 11.73
CA GLY A 340 -15.46 6.60 12.09
C GLY A 340 -14.12 6.58 12.83
N TYR A 341 -13.83 5.57 13.66
CA TYR A 341 -12.55 5.50 14.41
C TYR A 341 -11.32 5.49 13.51
N GLU A 342 -11.34 4.76 12.40
CA GLU A 342 -10.19 4.73 11.46
C GLU A 342 -10.01 6.11 10.80
N VAL A 343 -11.12 6.81 10.52
CA VAL A 343 -11.10 8.18 9.98
C VAL A 343 -10.56 9.17 11.03
N VAL A 344 -10.91 9.00 12.31
CA VAL A 344 -10.31 9.77 13.42
C VAL A 344 -8.80 9.62 13.38
N GLU A 345 -8.30 8.38 13.40
CA GLU A 345 -6.86 8.12 13.46
C GLU A 345 -6.10 8.72 12.27
N VAL A 346 -6.67 8.63 11.06
CA VAL A 346 -6.06 9.22 9.86
C VAL A 346 -6.03 10.75 9.94
N LEU A 347 -7.17 11.39 10.23
CA LEU A 347 -7.24 12.85 10.31
C LEU A 347 -6.40 13.40 11.46
N GLU A 348 -6.43 12.75 12.61
CA GLU A 348 -5.62 13.12 13.76
C GLU A 348 -4.13 13.02 13.44
N LYS A 349 -3.69 11.94 12.79
CA LYS A 349 -2.29 11.80 12.35
C LYS A 349 -1.88 12.92 11.38
N LEU A 350 -2.74 13.25 10.40
CA LEU A 350 -2.47 14.31 9.43
C LEU A 350 -2.39 15.68 10.09
N ILE A 351 -3.35 16.00 10.96
CA ILE A 351 -3.46 17.30 11.62
C ILE A 351 -2.35 17.50 12.67
N LEU A 352 -1.99 16.46 13.43
CA LEU A 352 -0.87 16.54 14.36
C LEU A 352 0.47 16.68 13.65
N ALA A 353 0.58 16.21 12.41
CA ALA A 353 1.76 16.39 11.57
C ALA A 353 1.79 17.75 10.86
N ASP A 354 0.63 18.28 10.47
CA ASP A 354 0.44 19.59 9.86
C ASP A 354 -0.72 20.34 10.55
N PRO A 355 -0.42 21.16 11.58
CA PRO A 355 -1.43 21.92 12.31
C PRO A 355 -2.21 22.93 11.45
N SER A 356 -1.74 23.25 10.23
CA SER A 356 -2.49 24.11 9.30
C SER A 356 -3.80 23.45 8.82
N LEU A 357 -3.91 22.12 8.94
CA LEU A 357 -5.13 21.34 8.67
C LEU A 357 -6.21 21.48 9.76
N GLY A 358 -5.95 22.29 10.79
CA GLY A 358 -6.92 22.70 11.81
C GLY A 358 -6.87 21.82 13.07
N VAL A 359 -8.04 21.54 13.66
CA VAL A 359 -8.16 20.73 14.89
C VAL A 359 -8.77 19.36 14.55
N PRO A 360 -8.29 18.24 15.10
CA PRO A 360 -8.88 16.93 14.89
C PRO A 360 -10.37 16.92 15.27
N PRO A 361 -11.28 16.54 14.36
CA PRO A 361 -12.71 16.52 14.66
C PRO A 361 -13.04 15.40 15.65
N ALA A 362 -14.01 15.65 16.52
CA ALA A 362 -14.46 14.64 17.47
C ALA A 362 -15.15 13.47 16.72
N LEU A 363 -15.13 12.26 17.30
CA LEU A 363 -15.77 11.10 16.68
C LEU A 363 -17.24 11.36 16.32
N ALA A 364 -17.99 12.07 17.17
CA ALA A 364 -19.38 12.41 16.90
C ALA A 364 -19.55 13.28 15.64
N GLU A 365 -18.63 14.21 15.38
CA GLU A 365 -18.61 15.05 14.18
C GLU A 365 -18.29 14.21 12.94
N ILE A 366 -17.30 13.31 13.03
CA ILE A 366 -16.94 12.41 11.93
C ILE A 366 -18.11 11.49 11.59
N VAL A 367 -18.74 10.88 12.60
CA VAL A 367 -19.92 10.02 12.38
C VAL A 367 -21.08 10.80 11.75
N LYS A 368 -21.27 12.06 12.15
CA LYS A 368 -22.25 12.95 11.50
C LYS A 368 -21.87 13.24 10.05
N GLY A 369 -20.61 13.53 9.77
CA GLY A 369 -20.10 13.78 8.42
C GLY A 369 -20.25 12.56 7.50
N ILE A 370 -19.88 11.37 7.97
CA ILE A 370 -20.08 10.11 7.24
C ILE A 370 -21.58 9.87 6.95
N ARG A 371 -22.45 10.15 7.93
CA ARG A 371 -23.90 10.04 7.72
C ARG A 371 -24.38 11.02 6.65
N GLU A 372 -23.85 12.23 6.62
CA GLU A 372 -24.20 13.21 5.59
C GLU A 372 -23.73 12.78 4.19
N ILE A 373 -22.56 12.14 4.09
CA ILE A 373 -22.15 11.46 2.86
C ILE A 373 -23.15 10.38 2.45
N HIS A 374 -23.64 9.56 3.40
CA HIS A 374 -24.69 8.57 3.10
C HIS A 374 -26.01 9.19 2.66
N ASN A 375 -26.32 10.41 3.12
CA ASN A 375 -27.51 11.16 2.70
C ASN A 375 -27.33 11.75 1.30
N THR A 376 -26.09 12.13 0.96
CA THR A 376 -25.73 12.73 -0.32
C THR A 376 -25.76 11.70 -1.45
N TYR A 377 -25.36 10.44 -1.17
CA TYR A 377 -25.34 9.34 -2.13
C TYR A 377 -26.25 8.18 -1.69
N PRO A 378 -27.57 8.42 -1.58
CA PRO A 378 -28.49 7.51 -0.92
C PRO A 378 -28.61 6.17 -1.67
N HIS A 379 -28.55 6.18 -3.00
CA HIS A 379 -28.71 4.96 -3.78
C HIS A 379 -27.50 4.04 -3.59
N TYR A 380 -26.27 4.59 -3.58
CA TYR A 380 -25.07 3.81 -3.28
C TYR A 380 -25.15 3.15 -1.88
N PHE A 381 -25.43 3.94 -0.84
CA PHE A 381 -25.27 3.48 0.55
C PHE A 381 -26.49 2.72 1.11
N ARG A 382 -27.71 3.08 0.71
CA ARG A 382 -28.94 2.55 1.32
C ARG A 382 -29.63 1.50 0.47
N GLU A 383 -29.35 1.45 -0.83
CA GLU A 383 -30.00 0.54 -1.76
C GLU A 383 -28.99 -0.45 -2.35
N TRP A 384 -28.04 0.04 -3.13
CA TRP A 384 -27.06 -0.78 -3.83
C TRP A 384 -26.18 -1.61 -2.87
N GLY A 385 -25.60 -1.00 -1.85
CA GLY A 385 -24.72 -1.69 -0.91
C GLY A 385 -25.40 -2.87 -0.20
N PRO A 386 -26.54 -2.64 0.51
CA PRO A 386 -27.31 -3.72 1.13
C PRO A 386 -27.76 -4.80 0.13
N TYR A 387 -28.18 -4.41 -1.07
CA TYR A 387 -28.55 -5.33 -2.14
C TYR A 387 -27.38 -6.24 -2.54
N MET A 388 -26.19 -5.67 -2.76
CA MET A 388 -25.01 -6.43 -3.17
C MET A 388 -24.51 -7.38 -2.08
N ILE A 389 -24.62 -6.99 -0.81
CA ILE A 389 -24.32 -7.88 0.33
C ILE A 389 -25.29 -9.07 0.34
N GLN A 390 -26.59 -8.81 0.17
CA GLN A 390 -27.61 -9.87 0.13
C GLN A 390 -27.38 -10.82 -1.05
N ARG A 391 -27.12 -10.26 -2.24
CA ARG A 391 -26.78 -11.03 -3.44
C ARG A 391 -25.55 -11.90 -3.23
N ALA A 392 -24.51 -11.41 -2.55
CA ALA A 392 -23.32 -12.21 -2.26
C ALA A 392 -23.63 -13.43 -1.39
N ARG A 393 -24.53 -13.29 -0.39
CA ARG A 393 -24.99 -14.42 0.44
C ARG A 393 -25.71 -15.48 -0.38
N GLU A 394 -26.64 -15.05 -1.24
CA GLU A 394 -27.40 -15.93 -2.14
C GLU A 394 -26.49 -16.67 -3.13
N GLN A 395 -25.35 -16.08 -3.49
CA GLN A 395 -24.34 -16.66 -4.36
C GLN A 395 -23.27 -17.46 -3.60
N GLY A 396 -23.64 -18.07 -2.48
CA GLY A 396 -22.74 -18.92 -1.69
C GLY A 396 -21.64 -18.12 -1.00
N ASN A 397 -22.00 -16.96 -0.44
CA ASN A 397 -21.08 -16.02 0.20
C ASN A 397 -19.95 -15.55 -0.73
N THR A 398 -20.25 -15.28 -1.99
CA THR A 398 -19.26 -14.86 -2.99
C THR A 398 -19.64 -13.52 -3.61
N ALA A 399 -18.74 -12.55 -3.52
CA ALA A 399 -18.85 -11.26 -4.21
C ALA A 399 -18.10 -11.30 -5.54
N TYR A 400 -18.51 -10.45 -6.49
CA TYR A 400 -17.91 -10.38 -7.82
C TYR A 400 -17.60 -8.93 -8.20
N THR A 401 -16.45 -8.67 -8.81
CA THR A 401 -16.18 -7.39 -9.48
C THR A 401 -17.13 -7.19 -10.66
N ALA A 402 -17.17 -6.00 -11.25
CA ALA A 402 -17.93 -5.75 -12.48
C ALA A 402 -17.53 -6.72 -13.61
N PHE A 403 -16.26 -7.12 -13.65
CA PHE A 403 -15.71 -8.08 -14.61
C PHE A 403 -15.75 -9.53 -14.14
N ARG A 404 -16.48 -9.80 -13.05
CA ARG A 404 -16.78 -11.14 -12.53
C ARG A 404 -15.60 -11.86 -11.89
N ARG A 405 -14.60 -11.15 -11.39
CA ARG A 405 -13.60 -11.73 -10.48
C ARG A 405 -14.25 -12.12 -9.15
N PRO A 406 -14.23 -13.40 -8.75
CA PRO A 406 -14.86 -13.86 -7.52
C PRO A 406 -14.02 -13.54 -6.28
N ARG A 407 -14.68 -13.30 -5.15
CA ARG A 407 -14.10 -13.34 -3.81
C ARG A 407 -15.07 -14.01 -2.85
N VAL A 408 -14.62 -15.14 -2.29
CA VAL A 408 -15.38 -15.87 -1.26
C VAL A 408 -15.19 -15.18 0.08
N LEU A 409 -16.29 -14.97 0.80
CA LEU A 409 -16.37 -14.24 2.06
C LEU A 409 -17.17 -15.09 3.08
N PRO A 410 -16.58 -16.16 3.62
CA PRO A 410 -17.29 -17.14 4.46
C PRO A 410 -17.98 -16.50 5.67
N ASP A 411 -17.39 -15.42 6.21
CA ASP A 411 -17.88 -14.71 7.38
C ASP A 411 -19.17 -13.89 7.16
N LEU A 412 -19.69 -13.81 5.93
CA LEU A 412 -20.98 -13.15 5.64
C LEU A 412 -22.18 -13.76 6.39
N VAL A 413 -22.06 -15.02 6.79
CA VAL A 413 -23.03 -15.76 7.60
C VAL A 413 -22.53 -16.04 9.02
N SER A 414 -21.41 -15.43 9.42
CA SER A 414 -20.83 -15.63 10.75
C SER A 414 -21.83 -15.20 11.84
N PRO A 415 -22.01 -15.98 12.92
CA PRO A 415 -22.83 -15.56 14.06
C PRO A 415 -22.20 -14.37 14.79
N VAL A 416 -20.87 -14.20 14.68
CA VAL A 416 -20.14 -13.09 15.30
C VAL A 416 -20.37 -11.81 14.51
N LYS A 417 -21.11 -10.87 15.10
CA LYS A 417 -21.50 -9.60 14.47
C LYS A 417 -20.30 -8.84 13.88
N SER A 418 -19.18 -8.76 14.60
CA SER A 418 -17.99 -8.03 14.13
C SER A 418 -17.34 -8.67 12.90
N LEU A 419 -17.27 -10.00 12.84
CA LEU A 419 -16.77 -10.73 11.67
C LEU A 419 -17.71 -10.55 10.48
N ARG A 420 -19.03 -10.63 10.73
CA ARG A 420 -20.04 -10.41 9.70
C ARG A 420 -20.00 -9.01 9.12
N GLU A 421 -19.94 -7.97 9.95
CA GLU A 421 -19.78 -6.58 9.51
C GLU A 421 -18.45 -6.36 8.76
N ALA A 422 -17.37 -7.03 9.15
CA ALA A 422 -16.11 -6.99 8.40
C ALA A 422 -16.24 -7.64 7.01
N ALA A 423 -16.96 -8.76 6.91
CA ALA A 423 -17.24 -9.43 5.65
C ALA A 423 -18.15 -8.59 4.73
N GLU A 424 -19.17 -7.93 5.29
CA GLU A 424 -20.06 -7.01 4.57
C GLU A 424 -19.27 -5.84 3.96
N ARG A 425 -18.36 -5.22 4.72
CA ARG A 425 -17.46 -4.19 4.19
C ARG A 425 -16.53 -4.74 3.12
N ALA A 426 -15.97 -5.93 3.35
CA ALA A 426 -15.10 -6.59 2.38
C ALA A 426 -15.82 -6.92 1.06
N THR A 427 -17.13 -7.21 1.09
CA THR A 427 -17.97 -7.37 -0.11
C THR A 427 -17.98 -6.10 -0.95
N LEU A 428 -18.35 -4.96 -0.34
CA LEU A 428 -18.46 -3.69 -1.07
C LEU A 428 -17.10 -3.23 -1.59
N ASN A 429 -16.06 -3.33 -0.75
CA ASN A 429 -14.69 -2.99 -1.13
C ASN A 429 -14.19 -3.87 -2.26
N HIS A 430 -14.52 -5.17 -2.27
CA HIS A 430 -14.16 -6.06 -3.37
C HIS A 430 -14.78 -5.61 -4.69
N ILE A 431 -16.06 -5.25 -4.68
CA ILE A 431 -16.75 -4.82 -5.90
C ILE A 431 -16.13 -3.53 -6.45
N VAL A 432 -15.82 -2.55 -5.60
CA VAL A 432 -15.24 -1.27 -6.04
C VAL A 432 -13.74 -1.39 -6.32
N GLN A 433 -12.93 -1.72 -5.33
CA GLN A 433 -11.47 -1.76 -5.47
C GLN A 433 -11.00 -2.87 -6.40
N GLY A 434 -11.69 -4.01 -6.40
CA GLY A 434 -11.36 -5.11 -7.31
C GLY A 434 -11.65 -4.77 -8.77
N THR A 435 -12.75 -4.05 -9.03
CA THR A 435 -13.04 -3.54 -10.39
C THR A 435 -12.01 -2.49 -10.80
N ALA A 436 -11.61 -1.59 -9.91
CA ALA A 436 -10.55 -0.61 -10.18
C ALA A 436 -9.20 -1.32 -10.48
N ALA A 437 -8.86 -2.37 -9.72
CA ALA A 437 -7.66 -3.16 -9.96
C ALA A 437 -7.72 -3.92 -11.30
N ASP A 438 -8.89 -4.46 -11.67
CA ASP A 438 -9.10 -5.08 -12.98
C ASP A 438 -8.88 -4.07 -14.13
N ILE A 439 -9.38 -2.84 -14.00
CA ILE A 439 -9.15 -1.75 -14.98
C ILE A 439 -7.67 -1.43 -15.10
N ALA A 440 -6.98 -1.23 -13.97
CA ALA A 440 -5.57 -0.90 -13.96
C ALA A 440 -4.73 -2.02 -14.63
N ARG A 441 -5.05 -3.30 -14.40
CA ARG A 441 -4.39 -4.43 -15.09
C ARG A 441 -4.65 -4.44 -16.59
N MET A 442 -5.89 -4.17 -17.02
CA MET A 442 -6.20 -4.05 -18.44
C MET A 442 -5.39 -2.92 -19.09
N ALA A 443 -5.29 -1.77 -18.41
CA ALA A 443 -4.46 -0.66 -18.86
C ALA A 443 -2.97 -1.04 -18.94
N CYS A 444 -2.41 -1.73 -17.93
CA CYS A 444 -1.02 -2.22 -17.98
C CYS A 444 -0.75 -3.06 -19.23
N ASN A 445 -1.60 -4.06 -19.50
CA ASN A 445 -1.44 -4.97 -20.64
C ASN A 445 -1.44 -4.23 -21.99
N GLU A 446 -2.22 -3.16 -22.09
CA GLU A 446 -2.35 -2.40 -23.33
C GLU A 446 -1.25 -1.33 -23.45
N VAL A 447 -0.87 -0.65 -22.36
CA VAL A 447 0.22 0.34 -22.34
C VAL A 447 1.58 -0.31 -22.63
N THR A 448 1.83 -1.53 -22.15
CA THR A 448 3.08 -2.26 -22.40
C THR A 448 3.32 -2.54 -23.89
N LYS A 449 2.26 -2.55 -24.70
CA LYS A 449 2.33 -2.76 -26.15
C LYS A 449 2.59 -1.46 -26.93
N LEU A 450 2.61 -0.30 -26.28
CA LEU A 450 2.81 0.98 -26.94
C LEU A 450 4.26 1.14 -27.39
N GLU A 451 4.46 1.42 -28.67
CA GLU A 451 5.77 1.79 -29.20
C GLU A 451 6.20 3.19 -28.73
N GLY A 452 7.51 3.37 -28.54
CA GLY A 452 8.15 4.63 -28.14
C GLY A 452 8.39 4.78 -26.64
N GLY A 453 7.88 3.87 -25.81
CA GLY A 453 8.09 3.88 -24.37
C GLY A 453 8.16 2.48 -23.77
N THR A 454 8.61 2.42 -22.53
CA THR A 454 8.71 1.18 -21.74
C THR A 454 7.95 1.37 -20.44
N LEU A 455 6.94 0.53 -20.18
CA LEU A 455 6.24 0.54 -18.90
C LEU A 455 7.17 0.00 -17.82
N LEU A 456 7.39 0.78 -16.75
CA LEU A 456 8.31 0.43 -15.67
C LEU A 456 7.57 -0.09 -14.44
N LEU A 457 6.52 0.61 -14.01
CA LEU A 457 5.84 0.33 -12.74
C LEU A 457 4.33 0.54 -12.85
N GLN A 458 3.59 -0.27 -12.09
CA GLN A 458 2.22 0.02 -11.68
C GLN A 458 2.17 0.29 -10.18
N VAL A 459 1.81 1.51 -9.78
CA VAL A 459 1.60 1.90 -8.38
C VAL A 459 0.15 2.28 -8.17
N HIS A 460 -0.62 1.35 -7.59
CA HIS A 460 -2.06 1.51 -7.46
C HIS A 460 -2.74 1.67 -8.83
N ASP A 461 -3.28 2.84 -9.11
CA ASP A 461 -3.92 3.27 -10.35
C ASP A 461 -2.99 4.09 -11.27
N GLU A 462 -1.75 4.35 -10.82
CA GLU A 462 -0.71 5.05 -11.56
C GLU A 462 0.12 4.08 -12.40
N LEU A 463 0.32 4.40 -13.68
CA LEU A 463 1.23 3.74 -14.61
C LEU A 463 2.41 4.65 -14.91
N LEU A 464 3.64 4.17 -14.66
CA LEU A 464 4.86 4.92 -14.88
C LEU A 464 5.66 4.29 -16.03
N SER A 465 5.86 5.06 -17.09
CA SER A 465 6.63 4.65 -18.27
C SER A 465 7.85 5.53 -18.47
N GLU A 466 8.86 5.00 -19.14
CA GLU A 466 10.08 5.69 -19.54
C GLU A 466 10.11 5.82 -21.07
N VAL A 467 10.29 7.05 -21.56
CA VAL A 467 10.02 7.42 -22.96
C VAL A 467 11.15 8.27 -23.48
N LEU A 468 11.58 8.08 -24.74
CA LEU A 468 12.55 8.98 -25.38
C LEU A 468 12.00 10.41 -25.39
N GLU A 469 12.82 11.39 -25.04
CA GLU A 469 12.38 12.79 -24.91
C GLU A 469 11.69 13.31 -26.18
N SER A 470 12.19 12.92 -27.36
CA SER A 470 11.61 13.27 -28.66
C SER A 470 10.24 12.65 -28.95
N GLU A 471 9.83 11.62 -28.21
CA GLU A 471 8.60 10.85 -28.44
C GLU A 471 7.54 11.09 -27.36
N VAL A 472 7.86 11.86 -26.30
CA VAL A 472 7.01 12.06 -25.12
C VAL A 472 5.60 12.54 -25.48
N ASP A 473 5.47 13.56 -26.32
CA ASP A 473 4.15 14.11 -26.69
C ASP A 473 3.29 13.08 -27.42
N SER A 474 3.90 12.32 -28.35
CA SER A 474 3.18 11.28 -29.07
C SER A 474 2.81 10.11 -28.15
N TYR A 475 3.72 9.68 -27.26
CA TYR A 475 3.48 8.58 -26.34
C TYR A 475 2.40 8.95 -25.32
N LYS A 476 2.48 10.14 -24.73
CA LYS A 476 1.47 10.69 -23.81
C LYS A 476 0.08 10.63 -24.43
N GLN A 477 -0.09 11.13 -25.65
CA GLN A 477 -1.39 11.10 -26.31
C GLN A 477 -1.91 9.66 -26.54
N LYS A 478 -1.03 8.73 -26.96
CA LYS A 478 -1.39 7.31 -27.12
C LYS A 478 -1.80 6.67 -25.80
N MET A 479 -1.05 6.93 -24.73
CA MET A 479 -1.27 6.39 -23.40
C MET A 479 -2.60 6.90 -22.81
N VAL A 480 -2.86 8.21 -22.89
CA VAL A 480 -4.15 8.80 -22.47
C VAL A 480 -5.30 8.20 -23.26
N ASN A 481 -5.22 8.19 -24.60
CA ASN A 481 -6.27 7.63 -25.45
C ASN A 481 -6.55 6.17 -25.12
N LEU A 482 -5.53 5.38 -24.78
CA LEU A 482 -5.69 3.97 -24.44
C LEU A 482 -6.39 3.79 -23.10
N MET A 483 -5.93 4.53 -22.08
CA MET A 483 -6.48 4.46 -20.72
C MET A 483 -7.88 5.09 -20.61
N GLU A 484 -8.20 6.07 -21.47
CA GLU A 484 -9.47 6.79 -21.50
C GLU A 484 -10.45 6.40 -22.62
N LEU A 485 -10.06 5.85 -23.76
CA LEU A 485 -11.03 5.54 -24.84
C LEU A 485 -11.32 4.05 -24.96
N GLY A 486 -10.46 3.20 -24.40
CA GLY A 486 -10.66 1.74 -24.29
C GLY A 486 -11.58 1.32 -23.14
N GLN A 487 -12.44 2.21 -22.63
CA GLN A 487 -13.03 2.06 -21.30
C GLN A 487 -14.02 0.90 -21.19
N PRO A 488 -13.96 0.15 -20.08
CA PRO A 488 -14.93 -0.90 -19.81
C PRO A 488 -16.16 -0.42 -19.01
N LEU A 489 -16.24 0.87 -18.66
CA LEU A 489 -17.29 1.46 -17.82
C LEU A 489 -18.32 2.25 -18.63
N ASP A 490 -19.32 1.56 -19.18
CA ASP A 490 -20.38 2.20 -19.98
C ASP A 490 -21.10 3.33 -19.21
N GLY A 491 -21.14 4.52 -19.83
CA GLY A 491 -21.75 5.74 -19.28
C GLY A 491 -20.97 6.44 -18.16
N VAL A 492 -19.71 6.06 -17.91
CA VAL A 492 -18.83 6.74 -16.96
C VAL A 492 -17.46 6.94 -17.58
N PRO A 493 -17.04 8.19 -17.90
CA PRO A 493 -15.71 8.43 -18.43
C PRO A 493 -14.67 8.14 -17.35
N LEU A 494 -13.64 7.37 -17.65
CA LEU A 494 -12.32 7.42 -17.04
C LEU A 494 -11.57 8.65 -17.53
N VAL A 495 -10.89 9.32 -16.61
CA VAL A 495 -10.05 10.50 -16.87
C VAL A 495 -8.66 10.18 -16.32
N VAL A 496 -7.63 10.60 -17.05
CA VAL A 496 -6.24 10.31 -16.72
C VAL A 496 -5.44 11.60 -16.62
N ASP A 497 -4.83 11.80 -15.45
CA ASP A 497 -3.91 12.90 -15.20
C ASP A 497 -2.50 12.44 -15.59
N VAL A 498 -1.84 13.18 -16.49
CA VAL A 498 -0.50 12.83 -16.97
C VAL A 498 0.54 13.88 -16.65
N GLY A 499 1.55 13.49 -15.89
CA GLY A 499 2.74 14.28 -15.61
C GLY A 499 3.99 13.71 -16.27
N VAL A 500 4.93 14.60 -16.58
CA VAL A 500 6.19 14.28 -17.24
C VAL A 500 7.33 14.88 -16.42
N GLY A 501 8.43 14.14 -16.28
CA GLY A 501 9.54 14.59 -15.44
C GLY A 501 10.82 13.80 -15.64
N HIS A 502 11.93 14.37 -15.18
CA HIS A 502 13.23 13.68 -15.15
C HIS A 502 13.32 12.68 -13.99
N ASP A 503 12.56 12.90 -12.93
CA ASP A 503 12.45 12.04 -11.76
C ASP A 503 10.99 11.79 -11.40
N TRP A 504 10.73 10.70 -10.67
CA TRP A 504 9.37 10.25 -10.40
C TRP A 504 8.61 11.17 -9.43
N GLU A 505 9.29 11.95 -8.58
CA GLU A 505 8.60 13.00 -7.81
C GLU A 505 8.12 14.12 -8.73
N SER A 506 8.93 14.53 -9.72
CA SER A 506 8.61 15.64 -10.62
C SER A 506 7.42 15.38 -11.55
N THR A 507 7.06 14.11 -11.80
CA THR A 507 5.84 13.77 -12.57
C THR A 507 4.53 14.04 -11.81
N HIS A 508 4.59 14.44 -10.55
CA HIS A 508 3.43 14.70 -9.69
C HIS A 508 3.29 16.19 -9.31
N LYS A 509 4.02 17.07 -10.01
CA LYS A 509 4.08 18.51 -9.72
C LYS A 509 3.12 19.33 -10.54
#